data_AF-A0A7W9EV98-F1
#
_entry.id   AF-A0A7W9EV98-F1
#
_cell.length_a   1.000
_cell.length_b   1.000
_cell.length_c   1.000
_cell.angle_alpha   90.00
_cell.angle_beta   90.00
_cell.angle_gamma   90.00
#
_symmetry.space_group_name_H-M   'P 1'
#
loop_
_entity.id
_entity.type
_entity.pdbx_description
1 polymer ?
#
loop_
_entity_poly.entity_id
_entity_poly.type
_entity_poly.pdbx_seq_one_letter_code
_entity_poly.pdbx_strand_id
1 'polypeptide(L)'
;MGASTGPKVLVGWKRTETEHGCVLTLQLARTASDYAEHKHLRTTFVMNDRQLRSFARDLTRAANERGIELFSRPPWWRRLLQRLRDRRDANSPAMDRSSTA
;
A
#
# COMPACT_ATOMS: atom_id res chain seq x y z
N MET A 1 -4.63 -15.18 24.66
CA MET A 1 -4.57 -13.92 23.88
C MET A 1 -5.81 -13.85 22.99
N GLY A 2 -6.88 -13.18 23.44
CA GLY A 2 -8.11 -13.02 22.65
C GLY A 2 -7.90 -11.97 21.56
N ALA A 3 -8.12 -12.33 20.30
CA ALA A 3 -8.19 -11.35 19.22
C ALA A 3 -9.39 -10.42 19.50
N SER A 4 -9.14 -9.16 19.86
CA SER A 4 -10.21 -8.20 20.08
C SER A 4 -10.90 -7.89 18.75
N THR A 5 -12.10 -8.44 18.55
CA THR A 5 -12.96 -8.29 17.38
C THR A 5 -13.70 -6.94 17.39
N GLY A 6 -13.00 -5.85 17.71
CA GLY A 6 -13.54 -4.50 17.58
C GLY A 6 -13.42 -3.99 16.14
N PRO A 7 -14.30 -3.08 15.68
CA PRO A 7 -14.21 -2.48 14.36
C PRO A 7 -12.89 -1.71 14.22
N LYS A 8 -12.02 -2.14 13.30
CA LYS A 8 -10.74 -1.48 13.04
C LYS A 8 -10.91 -0.44 11.94
N VAL A 9 -10.51 0.79 12.21
CA VAL A 9 -10.52 1.88 11.22
C VAL A 9 -9.13 1.97 10.60
N LEU A 10 -9.07 2.04 9.26
CA LEU A 10 -7.83 2.34 8.54
C LEU A 10 -7.55 3.84 8.70
N VAL A 11 -6.47 4.16 9.40
CA VAL A 11 -6.04 5.54 9.65
C VAL A 11 -5.19 6.06 8.50
N GLY A 12 -4.34 5.19 7.94
CA GLY A 12 -3.43 5.57 6.89
C GLY A 12 -2.77 4.37 6.24
N TRP A 13 -2.21 4.59 5.06
CA TRP A 13 -1.46 3.57 4.35
C TRP A 13 -0.29 4.20 3.59
N LYS A 14 0.76 3.42 3.42
CA LYS A 14 1.91 3.76 2.59
C LYS A 14 2.26 2.57 1.71
N ARG A 15 2.50 2.84 0.43
CA ARG A 15 2.99 1.87 -0.54
C ARG A 15 4.40 2.25 -0.97
N THR A 16 5.31 1.29 -0.99
CA THR A 16 6.66 1.46 -1.50
C THR A 16 6.95 0.36 -2.50
N GLU A 17 7.24 0.74 -3.73
CA GLU A 17 7.62 -0.19 -4.79
C GLU A 17 9.09 -0.57 -4.63
N THR A 18 9.39 -1.81 -4.99
CA THR A 18 10.73 -2.42 -4.98
C THR A 18 10.93 -3.14 -6.31
N GLU A 19 12.17 -3.51 -6.64
CA GLU A 19 12.47 -4.22 -7.89
C GLU A 19 11.64 -5.50 -8.07
N HIS A 20 11.33 -6.20 -6.98
CA HIS A 20 10.67 -7.51 -7.02
C HIS A 20 9.21 -7.49 -6.54
N GLY A 21 8.64 -6.32 -6.25
CA GLY A 21 7.28 -6.21 -5.74
C GLY A 21 7.02 -4.93 -4.96
N CYS A 22 6.29 -5.07 -3.85
CA CYS A 22 5.75 -3.95 -3.10
C CYS A 22 5.71 -4.21 -1.59
N VAL A 23 6.05 -3.18 -0.82
CA VAL A 23 5.84 -3.11 0.62
C VAL A 23 4.61 -2.23 0.90
N LEU A 24 3.58 -2.81 1.51
CA LEU A 24 2.37 -2.12 1.94
C LEU A 24 2.37 -2.00 3.46
N THR A 25 2.40 -0.77 3.96
CA THR A 25 2.24 -0.48 5.39
C THR A 25 0.84 0.06 5.63
N LEU A 26 0.10 -0.53 6.56
CA LEU A 26 -1.20 -0.06 7.04
C LEU A 26 -1.07 0.45 8.47
N GLN A 27 -1.77 1.54 8.79
CA GLN A 27 -1.98 2.04 10.15
C GLN A 27 -3.44 1.88 10.51
N LEU A 28 -3.71 1.15 11.58
CA LEU A 28 -5.05 0.80 12.03
C LEU A 28 -5.27 1.32 13.45
N ALA A 29 -6.44 1.88 13.73
CA ALA A 29 -6.92 2.16 15.09
C ALA A 29 -8.05 1.17 15.43
N ARG A 30 -8.11 0.68 16.68
CA ARG A 30 -9.19 -0.24 17.09
C ARG A 30 -10.42 0.50 17.56
N THR A 31 -10.26 1.74 18.02
CA THR A 31 -11.33 2.60 18.51
C THR A 31 -11.07 4.04 18.08
N ALA A 32 -12.09 4.90 18.21
CA ALA A 32 -11.91 6.33 18.02
C ALA A 32 -10.96 6.95 19.07
N SER A 33 -10.95 6.41 20.30
CA SER A 33 -10.02 6.82 21.36
C SER A 33 -8.57 6.53 20.97
N ASP A 34 -8.31 5.34 20.46
CA ASP A 34 -6.97 4.95 19.99
C ASP A 34 -6.45 5.88 18.89
N TYR A 35 -7.34 6.37 18.02
CA TYR A 35 -6.98 7.35 17.00
C TYR A 35 -6.63 8.71 17.60
N ALA A 36 -7.44 9.22 18.53
CA ALA A 36 -7.20 10.50 19.20
C ALA A 36 -5.92 10.49 20.04
N GLU A 37 -5.60 9.35 20.65
CA GLU A 37 -4.40 9.15 21.48
C GLU A 37 -3.17 8.70 20.67
N HIS A 38 -3.25 8.69 19.33
CA HIS A 38 -2.19 8.22 18.43
C HIS A 38 -1.70 6.78 18.68
N LYS A 39 -2.54 5.93 19.27
CA LYS A 39 -2.28 4.51 19.54
C LYS A 39 -2.60 3.65 18.32
N HIS A 40 -1.72 3.73 17.32
CA HIS A 40 -1.94 3.05 16.03
C HIS A 40 -1.24 1.69 15.99
N LEU A 41 -1.95 0.67 15.52
CA LEU A 41 -1.34 -0.60 15.10
C LEU A 41 -0.77 -0.42 13.69
N ARG A 42 0.54 -0.59 13.56
CA ARG A 42 1.22 -0.61 12.26
C ARG A 42 1.41 -2.05 11.80
N THR A 43 0.96 -2.37 10.60
CA THR A 43 1.16 -3.69 9.99
C THR A 43 1.79 -3.53 8.61
N THR A 44 2.84 -4.30 8.34
CA THR A 44 3.59 -4.25 7.09
C THR A 44 3.46 -5.58 6.37
N PHE A 45 3.12 -5.52 5.08
CA PHE A 45 3.06 -6.66 4.17
C PHE A 45 4.12 -6.48 3.09
N VAL A 46 4.91 -7.52 2.86
CA VAL A 46 5.81 -7.59 1.71
C VAL A 46 5.18 -8.55 0.72
N MET A 47 4.91 -8.06 -0.48
CA MET A 47 4.20 -8.82 -1.51
C MET A 47 4.95 -8.72 -2.83
N ASN A 48 5.15 -9.84 -3.50
CA ASN A 48 5.57 -9.83 -4.90
C ASN A 48 4.40 -9.45 -5.83
N ASP A 49 4.68 -9.27 -7.11
CA ASP A 49 3.69 -8.87 -8.12
C ASP A 49 2.51 -9.85 -8.28
N ARG A 50 2.75 -11.14 -8.03
CA ARG A 50 1.68 -12.15 -8.06
C ARG A 50 0.76 -11.98 -6.86
N GLN A 51 1.32 -11.85 -5.67
CA GLN A 51 0.58 -11.66 -4.41
C GLN A 51 -0.20 -10.34 -4.43
N LEU A 52 0.40 -9.27 -4.96
CA LEU A 52 -0.28 -7.97 -5.09
C LEU A 52 -1.52 -8.06 -5.98
N ARG A 53 -1.43 -8.79 -7.11
CA ARG A 53 -2.57 -9.01 -8.01
C ARG A 53 -3.69 -9.81 -7.35
N SER A 54 -3.35 -10.89 -6.64
CA SER A 54 -4.33 -11.68 -5.88
C SER A 54 -4.99 -10.82 -4.80
N PHE A 55 -4.20 -10.10 -4.01
CA PHE A 55 -4.68 -9.23 -2.95
C PHE A 55 -5.63 -8.15 -3.46
N ALA A 56 -5.27 -7.46 -4.54
CA ALA A 56 -6.13 -6.45 -5.15
C ALA A 56 -7.46 -7.02 -5.66
N ARG A 57 -7.42 -8.22 -6.26
CA ARG A 57 -8.64 -8.89 -6.74
C ARG A 57 -9.57 -9.26 -5.59
N ASP A 58 -9.02 -9.81 -4.50
CA ASP A 58 -9.81 -10.22 -3.34
C ASP A 58 -10.37 -9.00 -2.61
N LEU A 59 -9.62 -7.89 -2.56
CA LEU A 59 -10.09 -6.63 -1.98
C LEU A 59 -11.22 -6.00 -2.81
N THR A 60 -11.12 -6.04 -4.14
CA THR A 60 -12.22 -5.65 -5.04
C THR A 60 -13.46 -6.48 -4.82
N ARG A 61 -13.31 -7.81 -4.70
CA ARG A 61 -14.42 -8.70 -4.41
C ARG A 61 -15.09 -8.35 -3.07
N ALA A 62 -14.30 -8.18 -2.01
CA ALA A 62 -14.82 -7.83 -0.69
C ALA A 62 -15.50 -6.46 -0.65
N ALA A 63 -14.99 -5.48 -1.42
CA ALA A 63 -15.62 -4.18 -1.55
C ALA A 63 -17.00 -4.29 -2.23
N ASN A 64 -17.08 -5.01 -3.35
CA ASN A 64 -18.33 -5.25 -4.06
C ASN A 64 -19.36 -5.97 -3.19
N GLU A 65 -18.95 -7.00 -2.43
CA GLU A 65 -19.81 -7.72 -1.49
C GLU A 65 -20.38 -6.82 -0.38
N ARG A 66 -19.70 -5.69 -0.08
CA ARG A 66 -20.13 -4.69 0.90
C ARG A 66 -20.82 -3.47 0.27
N GLY A 67 -21.09 -3.50 -1.03
CA GLY A 67 -21.66 -2.35 -1.75
C GLY A 67 -20.75 -1.13 -1.81
N ILE A 68 -19.44 -1.30 -1.61
CA ILE A 68 -18.45 -0.23 -1.70
C ILE A 68 -18.00 -0.12 -3.16
N GLU A 69 -18.38 0.96 -3.83
CA GLU A 69 -17.87 1.25 -5.16
C GLU A 69 -16.40 1.67 -5.09
N LEU A 70 -15.52 0.82 -5.61
CA LEU A 70 -14.13 1.19 -5.81
C LEU A 70 -14.02 2.03 -7.08
N PHE A 71 -13.67 3.30 -6.93
CA PHE A 71 -13.28 4.15 -8.06
C PHE A 71 -11.97 3.61 -8.66
N SER A 72 -12.08 2.69 -9.61
CA SER A 72 -10.93 2.25 -10.40
C SER A 72 -10.55 3.38 -11.36
N ARG A 73 -9.29 3.81 -11.30
CA ARG A 73 -8.76 4.81 -12.23
C ARG A 73 -8.90 4.29 -13.67
N PRO A 74 -9.32 5.11 -14.64
CA PRO A 74 -9.51 4.69 -16.02
C PRO A 74 -8.26 4.02 -16.63
N PRO A 75 -8.39 3.14 -17.63
CA PRO A 75 -7.26 2.39 -18.21
C PRO A 75 -6.11 3.28 -18.72
N TRP A 76 -6.43 4.49 -19.18
CA TRP A 76 -5.45 5.47 -19.66
C TRP A 76 -4.60 6.09 -18.53
N TRP A 77 -5.09 6.12 -17.28
CA TRP A 77 -4.29 6.53 -16.12
C TRP A 77 -3.16 5.56 -15.81
N ARG A 78 -3.34 4.26 -16.09
CA ARG A 78 -2.26 3.28 -15.87
C ARG A 78 -1.05 3.61 -16.74
N ARG A 79 -1.26 3.99 -18.02
CA ARG A 79 -0.20 4.42 -18.94
C ARG A 79 0.44 5.74 -18.51
N LEU A 80 -0.37 6.70 -18.03
CA LEU A 80 0.13 7.98 -17.55
C LEU A 80 1.01 7.82 -16.30
N LEU A 81 0.57 7.00 -15.34
CA LEU A 81 1.31 6.73 -14.10
C LEU A 81 2.59 5.93 -14.36
N GLN A 82 2.59 5.01 -15.32
CA GLN A 82 3.80 4.31 -15.78
C GLN A 82 4.84 5.31 -16.30
N ARG A 83 4.44 6.22 -17.20
CA ARG A 83 5.32 7.26 -17.73
C ARG A 83 5.87 8.20 -16.64
N LEU A 84 5.08 8.48 -15.61
CA LEU A 84 5.51 9.30 -14.47
C LEU A 84 6.47 8.56 -13.54
N ARG A 85 6.32 7.23 -13.40
CA ARG A 85 7.26 6.39 -12.65
C ARG A 85 8.60 6.29 -13.37
N ASP A 86 8.59 6.02 -14.67
CA ASP A 86 9.81 5.93 -15.49
C ASP A 86 10.61 7.25 -15.47
N ARG A 87 9.92 8.40 -15.41
CA ARG A 87 10.57 9.71 -15.24
C ARG A 87 11.20 9.93 -13.86
N ARG A 88 10.72 9.26 -12.81
CA ARG A 88 11.26 9.40 -11.45
C ARG A 88 12.53 8.56 -11.28
N ASP A 89 12.57 7.40 -11.90
CA ASP A 89 13.75 6.53 -11.91
C ASP A 89 14.87 7.12 -12.80
N ALA A 90 14.50 7.77 -13.92
CA ALA A 90 15.43 8.51 -14.76
C ALA A 90 16.08 9.74 -14.07
N ASN A 91 15.49 10.23 -12.97
CA ASN A 91 15.99 11.37 -12.20
C ASN A 91 16.62 10.97 -10.85
N SER A 92 16.82 9.67 -10.60
CA SER A 92 17.65 9.22 -9.48
C SER A 92 19.10 9.19 -9.96
N PRO A 93 19.96 10.15 -9.55
CA PRO A 93 21.39 10.05 -9.87
C PRO A 93 21.89 8.77 -9.20
N ALA A 94 22.43 7.87 -10.02
CA ALA A 94 23.16 6.71 -9.52
C ALA A 94 24.22 7.25 -8.55
N MET A 95 24.05 6.97 -7.25
CA MET A 95 25.13 7.20 -6.29
C MET A 95 26.27 6.29 -6.71
N ASP A 96 27.26 6.91 -7.32
CA ASP A 96 28.53 6.35 -7.72
C ASP A 96 29.18 5.70 -6.50
N ARG A 97 29.15 4.36 -6.45
CA ARG A 97 29.88 3.58 -5.45
C ARG A 97 31.31 3.39 -5.96
N SER A 98 32.05 4.47 -6.06
CA SER A 98 33.49 4.45 -6.28
C SER A 98 34.19 5.23 -5.17
N SER A 99 34.28 4.61 -3.99
CA SER A 99 35.33 4.87 -3.00
C SER A 99 35.19 3.94 -1.80
N THR A 100 35.82 2.77 -1.91
CA THR A 100 36.52 2.18 -0.78
C THR A 100 37.87 1.75 -1.32
N ALA A 101 38.90 2.34 -0.70
CA ALA A 101 40.31 2.18 -0.98
C ALA A 101 40.79 0.73 -0.84
#